data_AF-A0A952SEY0-F1
#
_entry.id   AF-A0A952SEY0-F1
#
_cell.length_a   1.000
_cell.length_b   1.000
_cell.length_c   1.000
_cell.angle_alpha   90.00
_cell.angle_beta   90.00
_cell.angle_gamma   90.00
#
_symmetry.space_group_name_H-M   'P 1'
#
loop_
_entity.id
_entity.type
_entity.pdbx_description
1 polymer ?
#
loop_
_entity_poly.entity_id
_entity_poly.type
_entity_poly.pdbx_seq_one_letter_code
_entity_poly.pdbx_strand_id
1 'polypeptide(L)'
;MRQQSRSQFAPVLLLVAGIWAITGTTYANDADTKGKVEMAAAAKVTIDQAVKTASEKVPGTIIEAELEKKHHKFVWEVEVVTADKKVMEVHIDADTGAVIDVEEEQVKPKKSPKMR
;
A
#
# COMPACT_ATOMS: atom_id res chain seq x y z
N MET A 1 -45.11 -17.82 8.34
CA MET A 1 -43.64 -17.69 8.49
C MET A 1 -43.19 -16.64 7.48
N ARG A 2 -42.76 -15.42 7.85
CA ARG A 2 -41.46 -15.06 8.48
C ARG A 2 -40.29 -15.65 7.67
N GLN A 3 -39.31 -14.90 7.18
CA GLN A 3 -38.95 -13.50 7.32
C GLN A 3 -37.87 -13.24 6.26
N GLN A 4 -37.95 -12.10 5.57
CA GLN A 4 -36.81 -11.55 4.86
C GLN A 4 -35.78 -11.07 5.90
N SER A 5 -34.50 -11.39 5.72
CA SER A 5 -33.41 -10.70 6.43
C SER A 5 -32.56 -9.95 5.41
N ARG A 6 -32.93 -8.68 5.24
CA ARG A 6 -32.01 -7.63 4.78
C ARG A 6 -30.98 -7.42 5.89
N SER A 7 -29.70 -7.51 5.55
CA SER A 7 -28.60 -6.93 6.33
C SER A 7 -27.74 -6.17 5.31
N GLN A 8 -27.96 -4.88 5.08
CA GLN A 8 -27.59 -3.74 5.94
C GLN A 8 -26.12 -3.81 6.34
N PHE A 9 -25.23 -3.36 5.45
CA PHE A 9 -24.02 -2.64 5.86
C PHE A 9 -24.09 -1.24 5.27
N ALA A 10 -24.95 -0.42 5.87
CA ALA A 10 -24.83 1.03 5.76
C ALA A 10 -24.03 1.51 6.98
N PRO A 11 -22.93 2.25 6.79
CA PRO A 11 -22.63 3.35 7.67
C PRO A 11 -23.49 4.54 7.23
N VAL A 12 -24.63 4.65 7.89
CA VAL A 12 -25.34 5.89 8.25
C VAL A 12 -24.35 6.77 9.04
N LEU A 13 -24.19 8.11 8.93
CA LEU A 13 -25.13 9.22 8.78
C LEU A 13 -24.32 10.54 8.54
N LEU A 14 -24.85 11.46 7.71
CA LEU A 14 -25.01 12.95 7.85
C LEU A 14 -23.91 13.79 8.55
N LEU A 15 -23.61 15.06 8.26
CA LEU A 15 -24.14 16.13 7.37
C LEU A 15 -23.32 17.41 7.66
N VAL A 16 -23.52 18.41 6.80
CA VAL A 16 -23.41 19.87 7.03
C VAL A 16 -22.03 20.52 6.99
N ALA A 17 -21.85 21.26 5.89
CA ALA A 17 -21.33 22.62 5.74
C ALA A 17 -20.34 23.18 6.78
N GLY A 18 -19.20 23.62 6.24
CA GLY A 18 -18.37 24.63 6.88
C GLY A 18 -16.99 24.67 6.25
N ILE A 19 -16.81 25.49 5.21
CA ILE A 19 -15.49 26.07 4.96
C ILE A 19 -15.22 26.96 6.18
N TRP A 20 -14.59 26.40 7.19
CA TRP A 20 -13.91 27.17 8.22
C TRP A 20 -12.44 26.96 8.01
N ALA A 21 -11.82 27.98 7.43
CA ALA A 21 -10.39 28.15 7.41
C ALA A 21 -9.85 27.94 8.83
N ILE A 22 -9.05 26.90 9.01
CA ILE A 22 -8.08 26.86 10.10
C ILE A 22 -6.73 26.65 9.43
N THR A 23 -6.01 27.77 9.36
CA THR A 23 -4.56 27.84 9.26
C THR A 23 -3.95 26.86 10.25
N GLY A 24 -3.47 25.73 9.74
CA GLY A 24 -2.65 24.79 10.47
C GLY A 24 -1.70 24.20 9.46
N THR A 25 -0.49 24.77 9.36
CA THR A 25 0.62 24.12 8.68
C THR A 25 0.80 22.76 9.37
N THR A 26 0.33 21.70 8.74
CA THR A 26 0.75 20.36 9.13
C THR A 26 2.25 20.35 8.96
N TYR A 27 2.98 20.14 10.07
CA TYR A 27 4.40 19.86 10.04
C TYR A 27 4.58 18.54 9.28
N ALA A 28 4.63 18.62 7.95
CA ALA A 28 5.19 17.57 7.13
C ALA A 28 6.61 17.39 7.66
N ASN A 29 6.89 16.20 8.19
CA ASN A 29 8.20 15.88 8.71
C ASN A 29 9.13 15.80 7.49
N ASP A 30 9.77 16.92 7.13
CA ASP A 30 10.53 17.09 5.88
C ASP A 30 11.60 16.01 5.67
N ALA A 31 12.07 15.40 6.78
CA ALA A 31 13.02 14.30 6.76
C ALA A 31 12.47 13.00 6.14
N ASP A 32 11.18 12.68 6.34
CA ASP A 32 10.56 11.46 5.80
C ASP A 32 10.41 11.56 4.27
N THR A 33 9.88 12.70 3.81
CA THR A 33 9.75 13.03 2.39
C THR A 33 11.13 13.04 1.71
N LYS A 34 12.15 13.64 2.33
CA LYS A 34 13.52 13.66 1.80
C LYS A 34 14.10 12.24 1.66
N GLY A 35 13.86 11.38 2.65
CA GLY A 35 14.25 9.98 2.60
C GLY A 35 13.60 9.24 1.43
N LYS A 36 12.28 9.37 1.24
CA LYS A 36 11.57 8.74 0.10
C LYS A 36 12.04 9.27 -1.26
N VAL A 37 12.33 10.57 -1.38
CA VAL A 37 12.89 11.17 -2.60
C VAL A 37 14.28 10.61 -2.93
N GLU A 38 15.15 10.46 -1.93
CA GLU A 38 16.49 9.88 -2.12
C GLU A 38 16.41 8.40 -2.53
N MET A 39 15.48 7.63 -1.97
CA MET A 39 15.27 6.23 -2.35
C MET A 39 14.74 6.12 -3.79
N ALA A 40 13.73 6.93 -4.14
CA ALA A 40 13.17 6.96 -5.49
C ALA A 40 14.22 7.40 -6.54
N ALA A 41 15.13 8.30 -6.18
CA ALA A 41 16.23 8.72 -7.05
C ALA A 41 17.32 7.63 -7.23
N ALA A 42 17.46 6.72 -6.26
CA ALA A 42 18.45 5.64 -6.30
C ALA A 42 17.92 4.36 -6.99
N ALA A 43 16.61 4.14 -7.01
CA ALA A 43 16.00 3.01 -7.70
C ALA A 43 16.12 3.16 -9.22
N LYS A 44 16.58 2.10 -9.90
CA LYS A 44 16.64 2.06 -11.38
C LYS A 44 15.31 1.63 -11.98
N VAL A 45 14.59 0.77 -11.27
CA VAL A 45 13.26 0.30 -11.62
C VAL A 45 12.24 1.30 -11.11
N THR A 46 11.40 1.81 -11.99
CA THR A 46 10.31 2.73 -11.62
C THR A 46 9.14 1.98 -10.99
N ILE A 47 8.26 2.72 -10.31
CA ILE A 47 7.02 2.15 -9.77
C ILE A 47 6.18 1.48 -10.86
N ASP A 48 6.04 2.09 -12.04
CA ASP A 48 5.28 1.53 -13.16
C ASP A 48 5.87 0.21 -13.68
N GLN A 49 7.20 0.11 -13.71
CA GLN A 49 7.90 -1.11 -14.11
C GLN A 49 7.72 -2.22 -13.07
N ALA A 50 7.77 -1.88 -11.78
CA ALA A 50 7.51 -2.81 -10.69
C ALA A 50 6.07 -3.31 -10.73
N VAL A 51 5.10 -2.41 -10.86
CA VAL A 51 3.66 -2.71 -11.01
C VAL A 51 3.41 -3.62 -12.20
N LYS A 52 4.01 -3.33 -13.36
CA LYS A 52 3.90 -4.19 -14.55
C LYS A 52 4.46 -5.59 -14.27
N THR A 53 5.66 -5.67 -13.69
CA THR A 53 6.32 -6.94 -13.36
C THR A 53 5.47 -7.76 -12.37
N ALA A 54 4.91 -7.12 -11.34
CA ALA A 54 4.02 -7.77 -10.37
C ALA A 54 2.74 -8.28 -11.03
N SER A 55 2.11 -7.48 -11.91
CA SER A 55 0.89 -7.86 -12.63
C SER A 55 1.09 -9.06 -13.57
N GLU A 56 2.29 -9.21 -14.13
CA GLU A 56 2.66 -10.36 -14.97
C GLU A 56 2.92 -11.60 -14.12
N LYS A 57 3.33 -11.42 -12.85
CA LYS A 57 3.67 -12.51 -11.94
C LYS A 57 2.47 -13.06 -11.18
N VAL A 58 1.60 -12.19 -10.68
CA VAL A 58 0.41 -12.55 -9.90
C VAL A 58 -0.83 -11.88 -10.51
N PRO A 59 -1.80 -12.65 -11.02
CA PRO A 59 -3.05 -12.08 -11.53
C PRO A 59 -3.91 -11.55 -10.37
N GLY A 60 -4.35 -10.30 -10.48
CA GLY A 60 -5.22 -9.69 -9.49
C GLY A 60 -5.27 -8.18 -9.59
N THR A 61 -5.76 -7.55 -8.54
CA THR A 61 -5.82 -6.09 -8.42
C THR A 61 -4.67 -5.61 -7.56
N ILE A 62 -3.80 -4.77 -8.12
CA ILE A 62 -2.73 -4.12 -7.36
C ILE A 62 -3.37 -3.05 -6.46
N ILE A 63 -3.06 -3.09 -5.17
CA ILE A 63 -3.62 -2.17 -4.17
C ILE A 63 -2.57 -1.27 -3.53
N GLU A 64 -1.30 -1.71 -3.51
CA GLU A 64 -0.19 -0.95 -2.92
C GLU A 64 1.11 -1.27 -3.68
N ALA A 65 2.01 -0.29 -3.74
CA ALA A 65 3.37 -0.45 -4.22
C ALA A 65 4.28 0.47 -3.41
N GLU A 66 5.17 -0.10 -2.60
CA GLU A 66 6.09 0.64 -1.75
C GLU A 66 7.54 0.31 -2.09
N LEU A 67 8.41 1.33 -2.05
CA LEU A 67 9.85 1.17 -2.18
C LEU A 67 10.47 1.13 -0.80
N GLU A 68 11.03 -0.01 -0.44
CA GLU A 68 11.68 -0.23 0.84
C GLU A 68 13.18 -0.45 0.71
N LYS A 69 13.90 -0.27 1.82
CA LYS A 69 15.32 -0.63 1.94
C LYS A 69 15.49 -1.82 2.87
N LYS A 70 15.63 -3.03 2.29
CA LYS A 70 15.90 -4.27 3.02
C LYS A 70 17.37 -4.67 2.86
N HIS A 71 18.09 -4.90 3.96
CA HIS A 71 19.51 -5.34 3.95
C HIS A 71 20.44 -4.56 3.00
N HIS A 72 20.35 -3.23 3.00
CA HIS A 72 21.10 -2.31 2.12
C HIS A 72 20.75 -2.37 0.63
N LYS A 73 19.69 -3.10 0.24
CA LYS A 73 19.15 -3.12 -1.12
C LYS A 73 17.80 -2.44 -1.16
N PHE A 74 17.49 -1.82 -2.30
CA PHE A 74 16.16 -1.28 -2.56
C PHE A 74 15.29 -2.37 -3.18
N VAL A 75 14.08 -2.52 -2.65
CA VAL A 75 13.13 -3.55 -3.06
C VAL A 75 11.77 -2.89 -3.20
N TRP A 76 11.13 -3.11 -4.33
CA TRP A 76 9.71 -2.81 -4.50
C TRP A 76 8.90 -3.95 -3.89
N GLU A 77 7.96 -3.61 -3.02
CA GLU A 77 6.94 -4.51 -2.50
C GLU A 77 5.61 -4.11 -3.14
N VAL A 78 5.01 -5.03 -3.90
CA VAL A 78 3.73 -4.79 -4.58
C VAL A 78 2.69 -5.75 -4.03
N GLU A 79 1.64 -5.21 -3.42
CA GLU A 79 0.51 -5.98 -2.90
C GLU A 79 -0.56 -6.19 -3.97
N VAL A 80 -0.93 -7.45 -4.18
CA VAL A 80 -1.92 -7.88 -5.18
C VAL A 80 -3.05 -8.65 -4.50
N VAL A 81 -4.27 -8.15 -4.63
CA VAL A 81 -5.48 -8.88 -4.22
C VAL A 81 -5.88 -9.84 -5.33
N THR A 82 -5.82 -11.13 -5.04
CA THR A 82 -6.21 -12.22 -5.95
C THR A 82 -7.73 -12.40 -6.00
N ALA A 83 -8.21 -13.15 -7.00
CA ALA A 83 -9.63 -13.52 -7.12
C ALA A 83 -10.15 -14.31 -5.90
N ASP A 84 -9.25 -15.04 -5.22
CA ASP A 84 -9.55 -15.81 -4.01
C ASP A 84 -9.56 -14.97 -2.73
N LYS A 85 -9.48 -13.63 -2.86
CA LYS A 85 -9.46 -12.66 -1.75
C LYS A 85 -8.25 -12.80 -0.82
N LYS A 86 -7.14 -13.29 -1.35
CA LYS A 86 -5.84 -13.31 -0.68
C LYS A 86 -5.00 -12.13 -1.14
N VAL A 87 -4.19 -11.57 -0.23
CA VAL A 87 -3.18 -10.56 -0.57
C VAL A 87 -1.86 -11.30 -0.80
N MET A 88 -1.28 -11.06 -1.97
CA MET A 88 0.04 -11.57 -2.34
C MET A 88 1.00 -10.39 -2.40
N GLU A 89 2.11 -10.49 -1.70
CA GLU A 89 3.23 -9.56 -1.75
C GLU A 89 4.24 -10.05 -2.80
N VAL A 90 4.53 -9.21 -3.79
CA VAL A 90 5.55 -9.47 -4.80
C VAL A 90 6.75 -8.57 -4.53
N HIS A 91 7.87 -9.17 -4.15
CA HIS A 91 9.12 -8.46 -3.90
C HIS A 91 9.96 -8.43 -5.18
N ILE A 92 10.34 -7.23 -5.61
CA ILE A 92 11.07 -6.97 -6.85
C ILE A 92 12.33 -6.17 -6.55
N ASP A 93 13.48 -6.66 -7.00
CA ASP A 93 14.75 -5.96 -6.86
C ASP A 93 14.71 -4.63 -7.65
N ALA A 94 14.90 -3.50 -6.95
CA ALA A 94 14.72 -2.17 -7.53
C ALA A 94 15.88 -1.71 -8.43
N ASP A 95 16.94 -2.51 -8.56
CA ASP A 95 18.06 -2.29 -9.49
C ASP A 95 17.87 -3.05 -10.80
N THR A 96 17.33 -4.26 -10.73
CA THR A 96 17.29 -5.22 -11.86
C THR A 96 15.89 -5.50 -12.40
N GLY A 97 14.85 -5.27 -11.59
CA GLY A 97 13.46 -5.60 -11.93
C GLY A 97 13.14 -7.09 -11.77
N ALA A 98 14.06 -7.89 -11.22
CA ALA A 98 13.83 -9.30 -10.99
C ALA A 98 12.88 -9.51 -9.80
N VAL A 99 11.90 -10.40 -9.95
CA VAL A 99 11.11 -10.91 -8.83
C VAL A 99 12.03 -11.76 -7.96
N ILE A 100 12.22 -11.35 -6.71
CA ILE A 100 13.11 -12.02 -5.74
C ILE A 100 12.33 -12.83 -4.71
N ASP A 101 11.06 -12.47 -4.44
CA ASP A 101 10.19 -13.25 -3.56
C ASP A 101 8.71 -13.03 -3.91
N VAL A 102 7.87 -14.02 -3.57
CA VAL A 102 6.41 -13.92 -3.65
C VAL A 102 5.82 -14.66 -2.46
N GLU A 103 5.12 -13.94 -1.59
CA GLU A 103 4.49 -14.52 -0.41
C GLU A 103 3.03 -14.09 -0.25
N GLU A 104 2.23 -14.93 0.40
CA GLU A 104 0.87 -14.54 0.81
C GLU A 104 0.98 -13.76 2.12
N GLU A 105 0.46 -12.54 2.15
CA GLU A 105 0.40 -11.76 3.39
C GLU A 105 -0.49 -12.52 4.37
N GLN A 106 0.15 -13.15 5.36
CA GLN A 106 -0.59 -13.73 6.46
C GLN A 106 -1.02 -12.60 7.38
N VAL A 107 -2.33 -12.53 7.68
CA VAL A 107 -2.93 -11.54 8.59
C VAL A 107 -2.22 -11.57 9.95
N LYS A 108 -1.13 -10.83 10.05
CA LYS A 108 -0.51 -10.41 11.29
C LYS A 108 -1.14 -9.05 11.57
N PRO A 109 -1.63 -8.77 12.79
CA PRO A 109 -2.15 -7.44 13.09
C PRO A 109 -1.04 -6.41 12.79
N LYS A 110 -1.21 -5.63 11.71
CA LYS A 110 -0.31 -4.54 11.29
C LYS A 110 -0.12 -3.66 12.52
N LYS A 111 1.10 -3.64 13.09
CA LYS A 111 1.38 -2.99 14.38
C LYS A 111 0.82 -1.58 14.32
N SER A 112 -0.23 -1.34 15.12
CA SER A 112 -0.87 -0.05 15.22
C SER A 112 0.18 0.98 15.66
N PRO A 113 0.15 2.22 15.13
CA PRO A 113 1.02 3.27 15.60
C PRO A 113 0.92 3.35 17.12
N LYS A 114 2.06 3.28 17.79
CA LYS A 114 2.14 3.43 19.24
C LYS A 114 1.75 4.89 19.55
N MET A 115 0.46 5.14 19.76
CA MET A 115 -0.01 6.39 20.35
C MET A 115 0.68 6.49 21.71
N ARG A 116 1.67 7.38 21.78
CA ARG A 116 2.33 7.78 23.03
C ARG A 116 1.39 8.66 23.84
#